data_AF-A0A9D4N1I9-F1
#
_entry.id   AF-A0A9D4N1I9-F1
#
_cell.length_a   1.000
_cell.length_b   1.000
_cell.length_c   1.000
_cell.angle_alpha   90.00
_cell.angle_beta   90.00
_cell.angle_gamma   90.00
#
_symmetry.space_group_name_H-M   'P 1'
#
loop_
_entity.id
_entity.type
_entity.pdbx_description
1 polymer ?
#
loop_
_entity_poly.entity_id
_entity_poly.type
_entity_poly.pdbx_seq_one_letter_code
_entity_poly.pdbx_strand_id
1 'polypeptide(L)'
;MLCLRLSRVEIRRKKAKTVAVLLTPDMQRCNDVLLMHRDDAEVNPNNIFVFARANGECLNSIRMSDTLRKFRSTLNLSAGEGLTSTRLRKHVATVSQVLNLRLDLEVMADFLGHDIDVHRSFYRLPQSTNLCD
;
A
#
# COMPACT_ATOMS: atom_id res chain seq x y z
N MET A 1 18.60 11.38 17.56
CA MET A 1 18.43 11.12 16.12
C MET A 1 17.43 9.98 15.96
N LEU A 2 16.18 10.28 15.60
CA LEU A 2 15.12 9.26 15.46
C LEU A 2 15.25 8.62 14.07
N CYS A 3 15.95 7.50 13.98
CA CYS A 3 15.99 6.71 12.75
C CYS A 3 14.62 6.05 12.55
N LEU A 4 13.85 6.51 11.57
CA LEU A 4 12.58 5.89 11.18
C LEU A 4 12.86 4.52 10.56
N ARG A 5 12.65 3.44 11.33
CA ARG A 5 12.74 2.07 10.80
C ARG A 5 11.50 1.79 9.96
N LEU A 6 11.68 1.71 8.64
CA LEU A 6 10.64 1.29 7.70
C LEU A 6 10.89 -0.15 7.28
N SER A 7 9.85 -0.97 7.22
CA SER A 7 9.95 -2.33 6.67
C SER A 7 9.52 -2.34 5.21
N ARG A 8 10.23 -3.12 4.41
CA ARG A 8 9.95 -3.28 2.98
C ARG A 8 9.05 -4.48 2.75
N VAL A 9 7.94 -4.27 2.06
CA VAL A 9 7.04 -5.32 1.56
C VAL A 9 7.07 -5.32 0.04
N GLU A 10 7.12 -6.50 -0.57
CA GLU A 10 7.13 -6.62 -2.03
C GLU A 10 5.73 -6.96 -2.56
N ILE A 11 5.24 -6.15 -3.48
CA ILE A 11 3.96 -6.34 -4.15
C ILE A 11 4.22 -6.81 -5.57
N ARG A 12 3.65 -7.96 -5.93
CA ARG A 12 3.75 -8.50 -7.29
C ARG A 12 2.88 -7.72 -8.26
N ARG A 13 3.46 -7.23 -9.36
CA ARG A 13 2.73 -6.65 -10.51
C ARG A 13 2.58 -7.68 -11.64
N LYS A 14 1.91 -7.25 -12.71
CA LYS A 14 1.83 -7.99 -13.98
C LYS A 14 3.25 -8.20 -14.55
N LYS A 15 3.43 -9.28 -15.32
CA LYS A 15 4.70 -9.65 -15.99
C LYS A 15 5.91 -9.81 -15.05
N ALA A 16 5.71 -10.37 -13.85
CA ALA A 16 6.77 -10.65 -12.86
C ALA A 16 7.59 -9.43 -12.39
N LYS A 17 7.16 -8.20 -12.68
CA LYS A 17 7.72 -7.00 -12.04
C LYS A 17 7.23 -6.95 -10.58
N THR A 18 8.11 -6.79 -9.61
CA THR A 18 7.76 -6.53 -8.21
C THR A 18 7.97 -5.05 -7.90
N VAL A 19 7.17 -4.51 -6.99
CA VAL A 19 7.36 -3.16 -6.46
C VAL A 19 7.46 -3.24 -4.95
N ALA A 20 8.52 -2.64 -4.42
CA ALA A 20 8.70 -2.47 -2.99
C ALA A 20 7.74 -1.38 -2.49
N VAL A 21 7.12 -1.62 -1.33
CA VAL A 21 6.37 -0.62 -0.56
C VAL A 21 7.00 -0.56 0.82
N LEU A 22 7.28 0.66 1.31
CA LEU A 22 7.80 0.87 2.65
C LEU A 22 6.65 1.09 3.62
N LEU A 23 6.66 0.35 4.72
CA LEU A 23 5.66 0.44 5.78
C LEU A 23 6.29 1.07 7.01
N THR A 24 5.60 2.05 7.59
CA THR A 24 5.96 2.59 8.90
C THR A 24 5.75 1.53 10.00
N PRO A 25 6.35 1.71 11.18
CA PRO A 25 6.10 0.81 12.31
C PRO A 25 4.62 0.71 12.69
N ASP A 26 3.87 1.81 12.59
CA ASP A 26 2.42 1.81 12.83
C ASP A 26 1.68 0.94 11.80
N MET A 27 2.02 1.06 10.51
CA MET A 27 1.39 0.26 9.46
C MET A 27 1.68 -1.23 9.63
N GLN A 28 2.89 -1.59 10.08
CA GLN A 28 3.24 -2.97 10.40
C GLN A 28 2.43 -3.49 11.57
N ARG A 29 2.38 -2.74 12.67
CA ARG A 29 1.52 -3.09 13.82
C ARG A 29 0.07 -3.28 13.43
N CYS A 30 -0.48 -2.44 12.56
CA CYS A 30 -1.83 -2.61 12.05
C CYS A 30 -1.99 -3.94 11.27
N ASN A 31 -1.01 -4.30 10.43
CA ASN A 31 -1.04 -5.59 9.74
C ASN A 31 -0.91 -6.76 10.71
N ASP A 32 -0.06 -6.66 11.74
CA ASP A 32 0.11 -7.70 12.76
C ASP A 32 -1.20 -7.95 13.52
N VAL A 33 -1.91 -6.87 13.88
CA VAL A 33 -3.25 -6.96 14.51
C VAL A 33 -4.24 -7.69 13.59
N LEU A 34 -4.24 -7.38 12.28
CA LEU A 34 -5.09 -8.08 11.32
C LEU A 34 -4.75 -9.57 11.20
N LEU A 35 -3.47 -9.94 11.33
CA LEU A 35 -3.03 -11.33 11.26
C LEU A 35 -3.30 -12.09 12.57
N MET A 36 -3.19 -11.43 13.71
CA MET A 36 -3.42 -12.01 15.03
C MET A 36 -4.88 -12.40 15.25
N HIS A 37 -5.83 -11.58 14.76
CA HIS A 37 -7.27 -11.77 14.98
C HIS A 37 -7.99 -12.42 13.80
N ARG A 38 -7.29 -13.18 12.94
CA ARG A 38 -7.92 -13.81 11.76
C ARG A 38 -8.99 -14.82 12.15
N ASP A 39 -8.72 -15.63 13.16
CA ASP A 39 -9.64 -16.66 13.62
C ASP A 39 -10.85 -16.03 14.31
N ASP A 40 -10.63 -15.03 15.17
CA ASP A 40 -11.70 -14.24 15.81
C ASP A 40 -12.63 -13.55 14.80
N ALA A 41 -12.08 -13.16 13.64
CA ALA A 41 -12.80 -12.52 12.55
C ALA A 41 -13.38 -13.52 11.52
N GLU A 42 -13.40 -14.82 11.81
CA GLU A 42 -13.92 -15.87 10.91
C GLU A 42 -13.31 -15.81 9.49
N VAL A 43 -12.01 -15.50 9.41
CA VAL A 43 -11.27 -15.59 8.16
C VAL A 43 -10.93 -17.04 7.89
N ASN A 44 -11.18 -17.51 6.66
CA ASN A 44 -10.81 -18.88 6.29
C ASN A 44 -9.31 -19.13 6.50
N PRO A 45 -8.89 -20.21 7.19
CA PRO A 45 -7.48 -20.51 7.44
C PRO A 45 -6.63 -20.67 6.16
N ASN A 46 -7.24 -21.07 5.05
CA ASN A 46 -6.57 -21.24 3.75
C ASN A 46 -6.52 -19.93 2.95
N ASN A 47 -7.08 -18.82 3.45
CA ASN A 47 -7.02 -17.53 2.78
C ASN A 47 -5.63 -16.91 2.96
N ILE A 48 -4.91 -16.66 1.87
CA ILE A 48 -3.52 -16.17 1.89
C ILE A 48 -3.39 -14.64 1.97
N PHE A 49 -4.49 -13.89 1.91
CA PHE A 49 -4.44 -12.43 1.84
C PHE A 49 -4.36 -11.80 3.23
N VAL A 50 -3.51 -10.78 3.39
CA VAL A 50 -3.45 -9.94 4.60
C VAL A 50 -4.81 -9.27 4.83
N PHE A 51 -5.37 -8.63 3.80
CA PHE A 51 -6.71 -8.05 3.81
C PHE A 51 -7.75 -9.06 3.32
N ALA A 52 -7.89 -10.18 4.05
CA ALA A 52 -8.85 -11.23 3.74
C ALA A 52 -10.30 -10.83 4.03
N ARG A 53 -11.26 -11.48 3.35
CA ARG A 53 -12.69 -11.33 3.69
C ARG A 53 -13.05 -12.27 4.85
N ALA A 54 -13.58 -11.69 5.93
CA ALA A 54 -14.23 -12.36 7.04
C ALA A 54 -15.57 -12.96 6.59
N ASN A 55 -15.56 -14.22 6.13
CA ASN A 55 -16.77 -14.91 5.64
C ASN A 55 -16.65 -16.45 5.70
N GLY A 56 -15.81 -17.01 6.59
CA GLY A 56 -15.65 -18.45 6.85
C GLY A 56 -15.10 -19.31 5.69
N GLU A 57 -15.67 -19.19 4.50
CA GLU A 57 -15.41 -19.97 3.28
C GLU A 57 -14.68 -19.16 2.21
N CYS A 58 -14.61 -17.83 2.35
CA CYS A 58 -14.06 -16.98 1.30
C CYS A 58 -12.52 -16.99 1.29
N LEU A 59 -11.94 -17.37 0.15
CA LEU A 59 -10.49 -17.34 -0.09
C LEU A 59 -10.01 -16.08 -0.82
N ASN A 60 -10.87 -15.06 -0.95
CA ASN A 60 -10.55 -13.82 -1.65
C ASN A 60 -10.16 -12.70 -0.69
N SER A 61 -9.43 -11.70 -1.21
CA SER A 61 -9.17 -10.45 -0.51
C SER A 61 -10.41 -9.55 -0.52
N ILE A 62 -10.43 -8.59 0.39
CA ILE A 62 -11.35 -7.44 0.33
C ILE A 62 -11.06 -6.67 -0.96
N ARG A 63 -12.12 -6.30 -1.68
CA ARG A 63 -12.02 -5.48 -2.90
C ARG A 63 -12.09 -4.00 -2.52
N MET A 64 -10.97 -3.29 -2.63
CA MET A 64 -10.89 -1.87 -2.29
C MET A 64 -11.92 -1.01 -3.02
N SER A 65 -12.23 -1.31 -4.28
CA SER A 65 -13.26 -0.58 -5.04
C SER A 65 -14.64 -0.66 -4.40
N ASP A 66 -15.00 -1.84 -3.89
CA ASP A 66 -16.29 -2.08 -3.24
C ASP A 66 -16.31 -1.43 -1.86
N THR A 67 -15.20 -1.51 -1.11
CA THR A 67 -15.03 -0.81 0.17
C THR A 67 -15.18 0.70 0.02
N LEU A 68 -14.50 1.30 -0.97
CA LEU A 68 -14.62 2.73 -1.25
C LEU A 68 -16.03 3.12 -1.68
N ARG A 69 -16.73 2.27 -2.45
CA ARG A 69 -18.13 2.52 -2.82
C ARG A 69 -19.05 2.54 -1.60
N LYS A 70 -18.89 1.58 -0.67
CA LYS A 70 -19.63 1.55 0.60
C LYS A 70 -19.31 2.75 1.48
N PHE A 71 -18.05 3.14 1.53
CA PHE A 71 -17.62 4.30 2.33
C PHE A 71 -18.23 5.59 1.80
N ARG A 72 -18.26 5.78 0.47
CA ARG A 72 -18.94 6.91 -0.16
C ARG A 72 -20.43 6.97 0.13
N SER A 73 -21.13 5.84 0.17
CA SER A 73 -22.56 5.84 0.50
C SER A 73 -22.82 6.14 1.97
N THR A 74 -21.82 5.91 2.84
CA THR A 74 -21.92 6.18 4.28
C THR A 74 -21.55 7.63 4.61
N LEU A 75 -20.67 8.23 3.82
CA LEU A 75 -20.30 9.63 3.98
C LEU A 75 -21.25 10.52 3.16
N ASN A 76 -21.84 11.54 3.79
CA ASN A 76 -22.59 12.60 3.11
C ASN A 76 -21.67 13.56 2.33
N LEU A 77 -20.80 13.01 1.47
CA LEU A 77 -19.90 13.82 0.65
C LEU A 77 -20.73 14.53 -0.42
N SER A 78 -20.72 15.86 -0.39
CA SER A 78 -21.30 16.72 -1.43
C SER A 78 -20.75 16.44 -2.84
N ALA A 79 -19.59 15.76 -2.92
CA ALA A 79 -18.97 15.25 -4.14
C ALA A 79 -18.68 13.75 -4.03
N GLY A 80 -19.73 12.91 -3.92
CA GLY A 80 -19.64 11.44 -3.82
C GLY A 80 -18.87 10.72 -4.95
N GLU A 81 -18.58 11.42 -6.05
CA GLU A 81 -17.82 10.89 -7.19
C GLU A 81 -16.29 10.94 -7.00
N GLY A 82 -15.80 11.72 -6.03
CA GLY A 82 -14.38 12.04 -5.84
C GLY A 82 -13.48 10.89 -5.37
N LEU A 83 -13.99 9.98 -4.54
CA LEU A 83 -13.15 9.06 -3.78
C LEU A 83 -12.91 7.72 -4.51
N THR A 84 -12.29 7.73 -5.69
CA THR A 84 -11.93 6.47 -6.40
C THR A 84 -10.53 6.04 -6.00
N SER A 85 -10.20 4.75 -6.15
CA SER A 85 -8.82 4.27 -5.95
C SER A 85 -7.82 5.03 -6.84
N THR A 86 -8.22 5.38 -8.07
CA THR A 86 -7.39 6.16 -8.99
C THR A 86 -7.21 7.60 -8.54
N ARG A 87 -8.28 8.30 -8.13
CA ARG A 87 -8.17 9.68 -7.63
C ARG A 87 -7.41 9.73 -6.31
N LEU A 88 -7.61 8.75 -5.42
CA LEU A 88 -6.84 8.62 -4.18
C LEU A 88 -5.35 8.43 -4.46
N ARG A 89 -4.99 7.53 -5.40
CA ARG A 89 -3.59 7.35 -5.80
C ARG A 89 -2.99 8.62 -6.39
N LYS A 90 -3.72 9.32 -7.26
CA LYS A 90 -3.28 10.62 -7.81
C LYS A 90 -3.08 11.66 -6.71
N HIS A 91 -3.99 11.72 -5.75
CA HIS A 91 -3.88 12.65 -4.62
C HIS A 91 -2.65 12.33 -3.76
N VAL A 92 -2.44 11.07 -3.40
CA VAL A 92 -1.23 10.62 -2.68
C VAL A 92 0.03 10.96 -3.49
N ALA A 93 0.03 10.71 -4.81
CA ALA A 93 1.15 11.07 -5.67
C ALA A 93 1.47 12.57 -5.62
N THR A 94 0.47 13.42 -5.83
CA THR A 94 0.64 14.88 -5.82
C THR A 94 1.05 15.39 -4.45
N VAL A 95 0.39 14.95 -3.38
CA VAL A 95 0.71 15.38 -2.01
C VAL A 95 2.12 14.95 -1.65
N SER A 96 2.50 13.70 -1.92
CA SER A 96 3.86 13.24 -1.68
C SER A 96 4.88 14.01 -2.50
N GLN A 97 4.61 14.32 -3.78
CA GLN A 97 5.50 15.13 -4.61
C GLN A 97 5.69 16.55 -4.05
N VAL A 98 4.61 17.17 -3.58
CA VAL A 98 4.63 18.51 -2.95
C VAL A 98 5.32 18.49 -1.59
N LEU A 99 5.20 17.41 -0.82
CA LEU A 99 5.88 17.27 0.47
C LEU A 99 7.36 16.90 0.31
N ASN A 100 7.72 16.27 -0.81
CA ASN A 100 9.04 15.69 -1.05
C ASN A 100 9.91 16.54 -1.99
N LEU A 101 9.86 17.88 -1.86
CA LEU A 101 10.51 18.87 -2.74
C LEU A 101 12.05 18.79 -2.82
N ARG A 102 12.68 17.74 -2.29
CA ARG A 102 14.14 17.51 -2.31
C ARG A 102 14.59 16.07 -2.61
N LEU A 103 13.68 15.11 -2.80
CA LEU A 103 14.03 13.69 -2.99
C LEU A 103 13.54 13.16 -4.34
N ASP A 104 14.37 12.28 -4.90
CA ASP A 104 14.37 11.79 -6.28
C ASP A 104 12.99 11.33 -6.77
N LEU A 105 12.44 12.09 -7.73
CA LEU A 105 11.10 11.88 -8.30
C LEU A 105 10.94 10.50 -8.95
N GLU A 106 12.05 9.89 -9.36
CA GLU A 106 12.08 8.56 -9.96
C GLU A 106 11.70 7.46 -8.96
N VAL A 107 12.21 7.55 -7.73
CA VAL A 107 11.84 6.61 -6.64
C VAL A 107 10.35 6.72 -6.34
N MET A 108 9.81 7.93 -6.33
CA MET A 108 8.37 8.17 -6.17
C MET A 108 7.54 7.56 -7.30
N ALA A 109 7.99 7.68 -8.56
CA ALA A 109 7.29 7.13 -9.71
C ALA A 109 7.18 5.60 -9.65
N ASP A 110 8.25 4.92 -9.23
CA ASP A 110 8.26 3.48 -8.98
C ASP A 110 7.26 3.06 -7.89
N PHE A 111 7.25 3.76 -6.75
CA PHE A 111 6.30 3.51 -5.65
C PHE A 111 4.83 3.74 -6.08
N LEU A 112 4.57 4.81 -6.84
CA LEU A 112 3.21 5.19 -7.28
C LEU A 112 2.75 4.39 -8.51
N GLY A 113 3.68 3.71 -9.17
CA GLY A 113 3.41 2.87 -10.33
C GLY A 113 3.18 3.60 -11.63
N HIS A 114 3.81 4.76 -11.77
CA HIS A 114 4.01 5.39 -13.05
C HIS A 114 5.08 4.60 -13.83
N ASP A 115 4.86 4.40 -15.13
CA ASP A 115 5.87 3.78 -16.01
C ASP A 115 6.87 4.89 -16.36
N ILE A 116 8.06 4.84 -15.76
CA ILE A 116 9.23 5.59 -16.24
C ILE A 116 10.11 4.55 -16.91
N ASP A 117 9.98 4.45 -18.23
CA ASP A 117 10.58 3.38 -19.05
C ASP A 117 12.08 3.58 -19.29
N VAL A 118 12.81 4.12 -18.29
CA VAL A 118 14.23 4.46 -18.41
C VAL A 118 14.97 4.08 -17.12
N HIS A 119 15.91 3.14 -17.27
CA HIS A 119 16.98 2.78 -16.31
C HIS A 119 16.61 2.06 -14.99
N ARG A 120 16.22 0.80 -15.15
CA ARG A 120 16.07 -0.24 -14.11
C ARG A 120 17.38 -0.71 -13.45
N SER A 121 18.42 0.12 -13.37
CA SER A 121 19.76 -0.30 -12.94
C SER A 121 20.26 0.24 -11.59
N PHE A 122 19.59 1.19 -10.93
CA PHE A 122 20.19 1.84 -9.73
C PHE A 122 19.59 1.50 -8.36
N TYR A 123 18.37 0.96 -8.25
CA TYR A 123 17.74 0.72 -6.95
C TYR A 123 17.51 -0.77 -6.63
N ARG A 124 18.59 -1.55 -6.56
CA ARG A 124 18.59 -2.73 -5.69
C ARG A 124 18.80 -2.25 -4.25
N LEU A 125 17.75 -1.73 -3.62
CA LEU A 125 17.77 -1.40 -2.19
C LEU A 125 18.24 -2.63 -1.40
N PRO A 126 19.36 -2.57 -0.66
CA PRO A 126 19.83 -3.68 0.15
C PRO A 126 18.81 -4.00 1.24
N GLN A 127 18.79 -5.26 1.71
CA GLN A 127 17.88 -5.77 2.73
C GLN A 127 17.99 -5.10 4.12
N SER A 128 18.81 -4.06 4.25
CA SER A 128 18.90 -3.18 5.41
C SER A 128 19.39 -1.83 4.94
N THR A 129 18.48 -0.86 4.77
CA THR A 129 18.86 0.53 4.55
C THR A 129 18.77 1.26 5.89
N ASN A 130 19.85 1.20 6.67
CA ASN A 130 20.05 2.17 7.73
C ASN A 130 20.45 3.48 7.04
N LEU A 131 19.49 4.38 6.81
CA LEU A 131 19.76 5.73 6.31
C LEU A 131 20.31 6.56 7.49
N CYS A 132 21.63 6.52 7.69
CA CYS A 132 22.36 7.42 8.56
C CYS A 132 23.65 7.82 7.82
N ASP A 133 23.76 9.11 7.48
CA ASP A 133 25.05 9.81 7.50
C ASP A 133 25.45 10.07 8.96
#